data_AF-A0A2E7UCA3-F1
#
_entry.id   AF-A0A2E7UCA3-F1
#
_cell.length_a   1.000
_cell.length_b   1.000
_cell.length_c   1.000
_cell.angle_alpha   90.00
_cell.angle_beta   90.00
_cell.angle_gamma   90.00
#
_symmetry.space_group_name_H-M   'P 1'
#
loop_
_entity.id
_entity.type
_entity.pdbx_description
1 polymer ?
#
loop_
_entity_poly.entity_id
_entity_poly.type
_entity_poly.pdbx_seq_one_letter_code
_entity_poly.pdbx_strand_id
1 'polypeptide(L)'
;MHLFDQVKSGVTMPPHLAGPIQLGARIALADRRFVLDDQVCSLAKSLVIDQADLLADCLDLVRLPAETFWLEWRDYDLDGQRSYDEPRVGLLVEADESGRTGEMTLVWERPGGPPDVTPTCFAFDLDHALAPDPEWFGMTHQDPSIDLLCRHFRARRTQPSPAGSKGWTDHLVAQASWLAGPLMFAFSVLLLRSGEIAQREFSRGKLNKARVSRGRTALLDYTEMRISRPEIARDMAHTSLTGHGGVRLHHVRGHLVRRGSAIFWRRAHMRGEAALALPDERRFTRVRM
;
A
#
# COMPACT_ATOMS: atom_id res chain seq x y z
N MET A 1 -14.16 -7.67 -8.84
CA MET A 1 -13.44 -8.23 -10.00
C MET A 1 -12.32 -7.25 -10.31
N HIS A 2 -11.11 -7.55 -9.83
CA HIS A 2 -9.97 -6.66 -10.00
C HIS A 2 -9.62 -6.61 -11.49
N LEU A 3 -9.25 -5.43 -12.01
CA LEU A 3 -8.78 -5.27 -13.39
C LEU A 3 -7.60 -6.21 -13.72
N PHE A 4 -6.91 -6.73 -12.69
CA PHE A 4 -5.92 -7.81 -12.78
C PHE A 4 -6.44 -9.09 -13.44
N ASP A 5 -7.72 -9.44 -13.28
CA ASP A 5 -8.31 -10.59 -13.98
C ASP A 5 -8.41 -10.35 -15.50
N GLN A 6 -8.54 -9.08 -15.92
CA GLN A 6 -8.52 -8.69 -17.35
C GLN A 6 -7.09 -8.60 -17.91
N VAL A 7 -6.10 -8.27 -17.08
CA VAL A 7 -4.67 -8.35 -17.44
C VAL A 7 -4.23 -9.83 -17.59
N LYS A 8 -4.78 -10.74 -16.79
CA LYS A 8 -4.60 -12.20 -16.97
C LYS A 8 -5.32 -12.76 -18.20
N SER A 9 -6.42 -12.14 -18.66
CA SER A 9 -7.22 -12.64 -19.80
C SER A 9 -6.66 -12.30 -21.18
N GLY A 10 -5.35 -12.09 -21.31
CA GLY A 10 -4.68 -11.91 -22.61
C GLY A 10 -4.67 -10.48 -23.14
N VAL A 11 -5.07 -9.47 -22.34
CA VAL A 11 -4.77 -8.07 -22.65
C VAL A 11 -3.34 -7.80 -22.21
N THR A 12 -2.43 -7.76 -23.17
CA THR A 12 -1.04 -7.37 -22.96
C THR A 12 -1.03 -6.04 -22.21
N MET A 13 -0.27 -5.95 -21.12
CA MET A 13 -0.01 -4.71 -20.38
C MET A 13 0.20 -3.55 -21.36
N PRO A 14 -0.26 -2.32 -21.03
CA PRO A 14 -0.18 -1.18 -21.95
C PRO A 14 1.26 -1.10 -22.47
N PRO A 15 1.47 -0.92 -23.78
CA PRO A 15 2.78 -1.08 -24.35
C PRO A 15 3.75 -0.12 -23.64
N HIS A 16 4.80 -0.73 -23.13
CA HIS A 16 5.69 -0.09 -22.19
C HIS A 16 6.73 0.71 -22.95
N LEU A 17 7.00 1.90 -22.45
CA LEU A 17 8.02 2.77 -23.03
C LEU A 17 9.34 2.51 -22.29
N ALA A 18 10.38 2.21 -23.06
CA ALA A 18 11.73 2.22 -22.54
C ALA A 18 12.07 3.67 -22.14
N GLY A 19 11.99 3.98 -20.83
CA GLY A 19 12.43 5.26 -20.29
C GLY A 19 13.34 5.11 -19.07
N PRO A 20 14.54 4.48 -19.16
CA PRO A 20 15.24 4.05 -17.94
C PRO A 20 16.22 5.08 -17.38
N ILE A 21 16.81 5.95 -18.21
CA ILE A 21 17.99 6.73 -17.79
C ILE A 21 17.62 7.93 -16.89
N GLN A 22 16.56 8.67 -17.22
CA GLN A 22 16.15 9.84 -16.42
C GLN A 22 15.49 9.44 -15.10
N LEU A 23 14.68 8.39 -15.10
CA LEU A 23 14.01 7.94 -13.88
C LEU A 23 14.99 7.32 -12.88
N GLY A 24 15.97 6.55 -13.35
CA GLY A 24 17.04 6.01 -12.49
C GLY A 24 17.83 7.12 -11.78
N ALA A 25 18.10 8.23 -12.46
CA ALA A 25 18.75 9.40 -11.86
C ALA A 25 17.86 10.06 -10.79
N ARG A 26 16.55 10.23 -11.06
CA ARG A 26 15.60 10.78 -10.07
C ARG A 26 15.44 9.88 -8.84
N ILE A 27 15.33 8.57 -9.03
CA ILE A 27 15.31 7.60 -7.91
C ILE A 27 16.62 7.67 -7.10
N ALA A 28 17.76 7.88 -7.76
CA ALA A 28 19.05 8.06 -7.10
C ALA A 28 19.17 9.38 -6.32
N LEU A 29 18.34 10.38 -6.64
CA LEU A 29 18.25 11.65 -5.90
C LEU A 29 17.24 11.63 -4.76
N ALA A 30 16.37 10.61 -4.68
CA ALA A 30 15.41 10.49 -3.58
C ALA A 30 16.08 10.53 -2.20
N ASP A 31 15.54 11.36 -1.31
CA ASP A 31 16.03 11.56 0.07
C ASP A 31 15.90 10.29 0.89
N ARG A 32 14.80 9.57 0.68
CA ARG A 32 14.46 8.33 1.36
C ARG A 32 14.07 7.25 0.36
N ARG A 33 14.41 6.01 0.67
CA ARG A 33 13.99 4.84 -0.12
C ARG A 33 13.49 3.77 0.83
N PHE A 34 12.21 3.44 0.72
CA PHE A 34 11.53 2.46 1.55
C PHE A 34 11.23 1.22 0.73
N VAL A 35 11.64 0.06 1.24
CA VAL A 35 11.29 -1.25 0.68
C VAL A 35 10.41 -1.96 1.69
N LEU A 36 9.16 -2.19 1.33
CA LEU A 36 8.20 -2.89 2.17
C LEU A 36 8.44 -4.40 2.07
N ASP A 37 8.56 -5.07 3.22
CA ASP A 37 8.41 -6.51 3.24
C ASP A 37 6.95 -6.92 2.99
N ASP A 38 6.74 -8.22 2.78
CA ASP A 38 5.42 -8.78 2.48
C ASP A 38 4.37 -8.47 3.55
N GLN A 39 4.80 -8.43 4.81
CA GLN A 39 3.88 -8.26 5.94
C GLN A 39 3.43 -6.80 6.03
N VAL A 40 4.36 -5.85 5.87
CA VAL A 40 4.05 -4.41 5.83
C VAL A 40 3.22 -4.08 4.58
N CYS A 41 3.55 -4.66 3.43
CA CYS A 41 2.76 -4.51 2.20
C CYS A 41 1.33 -5.02 2.40
N SER A 42 1.18 -6.24 2.93
CA SER A 42 -0.14 -6.82 3.22
C SER A 42 -0.93 -5.97 4.22
N LEU A 43 -0.28 -5.46 5.26
CA LEU A 43 -0.90 -4.58 6.24
C LEU A 43 -1.39 -3.27 5.61
N ALA A 44 -0.55 -2.62 4.80
CA ALA A 44 -0.91 -1.40 4.10
C ALA A 44 -2.08 -1.64 3.11
N LYS A 45 -2.04 -2.74 2.35
CA LYS A 45 -3.16 -3.15 1.48
C LYS A 45 -4.45 -3.40 2.29
N SER A 46 -4.38 -4.09 3.42
CA SER A 46 -5.55 -4.29 4.29
C SER A 46 -6.09 -2.99 4.88
N LEU A 47 -5.25 -1.99 5.17
CA LEU A 47 -5.77 -0.68 5.57
C LEU A 47 -6.58 -0.03 4.44
N VAL A 48 -6.10 -0.12 3.20
CA VAL A 48 -6.82 0.43 2.04
C VAL A 48 -8.10 -0.35 1.75
N ILE A 49 -8.08 -1.67 1.81
CA ILE A 49 -9.21 -2.50 1.40
C ILE A 49 -10.24 -2.68 2.52
N ASP A 50 -9.79 -2.93 3.75
CA ASP A 50 -10.65 -3.33 4.86
C ASP A 50 -11.01 -2.15 5.79
N GLN A 51 -10.26 -1.04 5.75
CA GLN A 51 -10.36 0.09 6.70
C GLN A 51 -10.23 1.45 6.00
N ALA A 52 -10.77 1.57 4.78
CA ALA A 52 -10.66 2.77 3.95
C ALA A 52 -11.30 4.01 4.58
N ASP A 53 -12.41 3.82 5.30
CA ASP A 53 -13.12 4.87 6.04
C ASP A 53 -12.22 5.52 7.09
N LEU A 54 -11.52 4.67 7.85
CA LEU A 54 -10.60 5.11 8.87
C LEU A 54 -9.34 5.75 8.27
N LEU A 55 -8.85 5.25 7.13
CA LEU A 55 -7.78 5.91 6.39
C LEU A 55 -8.23 7.29 5.90
N ALA A 56 -9.42 7.43 5.33
CA ALA A 56 -9.94 8.74 4.90
C ALA A 56 -10.04 9.70 6.09
N ASP A 57 -10.47 9.20 7.25
CA ASP A 57 -10.43 9.93 8.51
C ASP A 57 -9.01 10.28 8.99
N CYS A 58 -7.93 9.92 8.31
CA CYS A 58 -6.56 10.29 8.69
C CYS A 58 -5.93 11.32 7.75
N LEU A 59 -6.63 11.77 6.70
CA LEU A 59 -6.08 12.65 5.66
C LEU A 59 -5.49 13.96 6.20
N ASP A 60 -6.11 14.55 7.21
CA ASP A 60 -5.67 15.80 7.85
C ASP A 60 -4.39 15.64 8.69
N LEU A 61 -4.10 14.43 9.14
CA LEU A 61 -3.00 14.13 10.06
C LEU A 61 -1.71 13.75 9.36
N VAL A 62 -1.78 13.31 8.10
CA VAL A 62 -0.62 12.78 7.39
C VAL A 62 0.19 13.90 6.74
N ARG A 63 1.51 13.72 6.81
CA ARG A 63 2.51 14.44 6.03
C ARG A 63 3.43 13.39 5.44
N LEU A 64 3.74 13.52 4.15
CA LEU A 64 4.64 12.57 3.50
C LEU A 64 6.05 12.63 4.13
N PRO A 65 6.79 11.51 4.14
CA PRO A 65 8.01 11.38 4.93
C PRO A 65 9.23 12.14 4.41
N ALA A 66 9.18 12.63 3.18
CA ALA A 66 10.17 13.48 2.54
C ALA A 66 9.56 14.15 1.30
N GLU A 67 10.19 15.22 0.81
CA GLU A 67 9.84 15.84 -0.47
C GLU A 67 10.07 14.88 -1.63
N THR A 68 11.20 14.16 -1.67
CA THR A 68 11.41 13.11 -2.68
C THR A 68 11.69 11.78 -2.02
N PHE A 69 10.84 10.76 -2.25
CA PHE A 69 11.09 9.41 -1.77
C PHE A 69 10.71 8.31 -2.75
N TRP A 70 11.38 7.17 -2.62
CA TRP A 70 11.06 5.93 -3.30
C TRP A 70 10.31 4.99 -2.35
N LEU A 71 9.22 4.40 -2.82
CA LEU A 71 8.49 3.33 -2.14
C LEU A 71 8.45 2.10 -3.04
N GLU A 72 8.85 0.94 -2.51
CA GLU A 72 8.91 -0.32 -3.24
C GLU A 72 8.18 -1.42 -2.49
N TRP A 73 7.41 -2.24 -3.22
CA TRP A 73 6.76 -3.44 -2.68
C TRP A 73 6.72 -4.55 -3.73
N ARG A 74 6.38 -5.77 -3.29
CA ARG A 74 6.03 -6.87 -4.18
C ARG A 74 4.52 -6.92 -4.36
N ASP A 75 4.07 -7.03 -5.60
CA ASP A 75 2.65 -7.05 -5.89
C ASP A 75 2.08 -8.47 -5.84
N TYR A 76 1.78 -8.91 -4.62
CA TYR A 76 1.01 -10.13 -4.37
C TYR A 76 -0.43 -9.94 -4.85
N ASP A 77 -0.96 -10.91 -5.59
CA ASP A 77 -2.41 -11.05 -5.75
C ASP A 77 -3.07 -11.05 -4.37
N LEU A 78 -4.21 -10.36 -4.23
CA LEU A 78 -4.94 -10.27 -2.96
C LEU A 78 -5.38 -11.63 -2.40
N ASP A 79 -5.41 -12.66 -3.26
CA ASP A 79 -5.71 -14.04 -2.89
C ASP A 79 -4.54 -14.77 -2.20
N GLY A 80 -3.38 -14.11 -2.03
CA GLY A 80 -2.26 -14.64 -1.25
C GLY A 80 -1.53 -15.84 -1.87
N GLN A 81 -1.83 -16.18 -3.13
CA GLN A 81 -1.06 -17.18 -3.87
C GLN A 81 0.30 -16.60 -4.25
N ARG A 82 1.32 -16.89 -3.43
CA ARG A 82 2.71 -16.54 -3.69
C ARG A 82 3.22 -17.27 -4.93
N SER A 83 3.51 -16.53 -5.99
CA SER A 83 4.44 -16.97 -7.02
C SER A 83 5.83 -16.40 -6.72
N TYR A 84 6.87 -17.22 -6.88
CA TYR A 84 8.25 -16.77 -6.64
C TYR A 84 8.73 -15.70 -7.65
N ASP A 85 8.02 -15.55 -8.77
CA ASP A 85 8.33 -14.63 -9.88
C ASP A 85 7.46 -13.36 -9.91
N GLU A 86 6.84 -12.99 -8.79
CA GLU A 86 6.00 -11.79 -8.74
C GLU A 86 6.82 -10.49 -8.93
N PRO A 87 6.35 -9.57 -9.81
CA PRO A 87 7.07 -8.36 -10.11
C PRO A 87 7.09 -7.41 -8.91
N ARG A 88 8.22 -6.75 -8.70
CA ARG A 88 8.28 -5.58 -7.82
C ARG A 88 7.60 -4.40 -8.47
N VAL A 89 7.00 -3.57 -7.62
CA VAL A 89 6.40 -2.31 -7.98
C VAL A 89 7.09 -1.22 -7.19
N GLY A 90 7.37 -0.13 -7.88
CA GLY A 90 8.03 1.04 -7.33
C GLY A 90 7.22 2.29 -7.60
N LEU A 91 7.18 3.18 -6.62
CA LEU A 91 6.56 4.48 -6.71
C LEU A 91 7.59 5.53 -6.31
N LEU A 92 7.99 6.35 -7.28
CA LEU A 92 8.71 7.59 -7.00
C LEU A 92 7.68 8.65 -6.63
N VAL A 93 7.83 9.29 -5.48
CA VAL A 93 6.94 10.36 -5.00
C VAL A 93 7.75 11.64 -4.86
N GLU A 94 7.19 12.73 -5.38
CA GLU A 94 7.72 14.08 -5.32
C GLU A 94 6.62 14.99 -4.74
N ALA A 95 6.75 15.31 -3.47
CA ALA A 95 5.85 16.17 -2.72
C ALA A 95 6.39 17.60 -2.63
N ASP A 96 5.49 18.53 -2.37
CA ASP A 96 5.85 19.87 -1.93
C ASP A 96 6.50 19.88 -0.53
N GLU A 97 7.04 21.03 -0.11
CA GLU A 97 7.62 21.22 1.23
C GLU A 97 6.63 20.89 2.36
N SER A 98 5.32 21.04 2.08
CA SER A 98 4.27 20.70 3.04
C SER A 98 4.06 19.18 3.17
N GLY A 99 4.52 18.39 2.21
CA GLY A 99 4.31 16.95 2.16
C GLY A 99 2.83 16.58 2.01
N ARG A 100 2.02 17.44 1.39
CA ARG A 100 0.57 17.22 1.23
C ARG A 100 0.07 17.24 -0.18
N THR A 101 0.81 17.86 -1.09
CA THR A 101 0.52 17.87 -2.51
C THR A 101 1.72 17.41 -3.30
N GLY A 102 1.52 16.90 -4.51
CA GLY A 102 2.64 16.51 -5.35
C GLY A 102 2.29 15.54 -6.46
N GLU A 103 3.32 14.91 -6.99
CA GLU A 103 3.25 13.96 -8.09
C GLU A 103 3.88 12.61 -7.73
N MET A 104 3.47 11.55 -8.43
CA MET A 104 4.04 10.22 -8.28
C MET A 104 4.14 9.49 -9.63
N THR A 105 5.21 8.72 -9.80
CA THR A 105 5.50 7.94 -11.00
C THR A 105 5.59 6.46 -10.65
N LEU A 106 4.73 5.64 -11.27
CA LEU A 106 4.65 4.20 -11.02
C LEU A 106 5.53 3.41 -12.00
N VAL A 107 6.29 2.46 -11.44
CA VAL A 107 7.31 1.64 -12.10
C VAL A 107 7.06 0.17 -11.77
N TRP A 108 7.24 -0.70 -12.75
CA TRP A 108 7.07 -2.14 -12.63
C TRP A 108 8.36 -2.84 -13.01
N GLU A 109 8.77 -3.83 -12.22
CA GLU A 109 9.84 -4.73 -12.59
C GLU A 109 9.39 -5.63 -13.75
N ARG A 110 10.26 -5.81 -14.73
CA ARG A 110 10.09 -6.78 -15.81
C ARG A 110 11.08 -7.93 -15.62
N PRO A 111 10.62 -9.18 -15.48
CA PRO A 111 11.52 -10.33 -15.44
C PRO A 111 12.44 -10.37 -16.67
N GLY A 112 13.75 -10.40 -16.45
CA GLY A 112 14.76 -10.52 -17.51
C GLY A 112 14.91 -9.28 -18.42
N GLY A 113 14.31 -8.14 -18.07
CA GLY A 113 14.36 -6.92 -18.89
C GLY A 113 14.53 -5.62 -18.09
N PRO A 114 14.61 -4.47 -18.75
CA PRO A 114 14.56 -3.17 -18.07
C PRO A 114 13.18 -2.98 -17.41
N PRO A 115 13.10 -2.23 -16.29
CA PRO A 115 11.82 -1.94 -15.66
C PRO A 115 10.93 -1.11 -16.58
N ASP A 116 9.63 -1.31 -16.43
CA ASP A 116 8.59 -0.62 -17.16
C ASP A 116 8.08 0.58 -16.38
N VAL A 117 8.05 1.74 -17.02
CA VAL A 117 7.44 2.94 -16.44
C VAL A 117 6.03 3.06 -17.01
N THR A 118 5.06 3.30 -16.14
CA THR A 118 3.69 3.60 -16.62
C THR A 118 3.70 4.88 -17.46
N PRO A 119 2.94 4.97 -18.57
CA PRO A 119 2.88 6.17 -19.39
C PRO A 119 2.07 7.30 -18.73
N THR A 120 1.90 7.25 -17.41
CA THR A 120 1.05 8.11 -16.59
C THR A 120 1.84 8.62 -15.39
N CYS A 121 1.71 9.91 -15.12
CA CYS A 121 2.03 10.49 -13.82
C CYS A 121 0.72 10.63 -13.02
N PHE A 122 0.79 10.54 -11.70
CA PHE A 122 -0.35 10.79 -10.83
C PHE A 122 -0.09 12.02 -9.97
N ALA A 123 -1.05 12.93 -9.91
CA ALA A 123 -1.07 14.03 -8.95
C ALA A 123 -1.84 13.59 -7.70
N PHE A 124 -1.46 14.15 -6.55
CA PHE A 124 -2.19 14.00 -5.30
C PHE A 124 -2.34 15.33 -4.56
N ASP A 125 -3.43 15.43 -3.81
CA ASP A 125 -3.69 16.49 -2.83
C ASP A 125 -4.39 15.86 -1.62
N LEU A 126 -3.74 15.87 -0.46
CA LEU A 126 -4.28 15.27 0.76
C LEU A 126 -5.25 16.19 1.52
N ASP A 127 -5.31 17.48 1.18
CA ASP A 127 -6.25 18.46 1.76
C ASP A 127 -7.58 18.49 1.03
N HIS A 128 -7.53 18.37 -0.30
CA HIS A 128 -8.67 18.61 -1.16
C HIS A 128 -8.82 17.50 -2.19
N ALA A 129 -10.07 17.09 -2.40
CA ALA A 129 -10.41 16.27 -3.54
C ALA A 129 -10.07 17.03 -4.83
N LEU A 130 -9.33 16.39 -5.74
CA LEU A 130 -8.92 16.98 -6.99
C LEU A 130 -10.12 17.13 -7.92
N ALA A 131 -10.40 18.36 -8.35
CA ALA A 131 -11.53 18.70 -9.21
C ALA A 131 -11.45 18.00 -10.59
N PRO A 132 -12.59 17.67 -11.23
CA PRO A 132 -12.63 17.14 -12.59
C PRO A 132 -11.86 18.01 -13.58
N ASP A 133 -11.00 17.38 -14.37
CA ASP A 133 -10.17 18.04 -15.37
C ASP A 133 -10.05 17.16 -16.63
N PRO A 134 -10.12 17.74 -17.85
CA PRO A 134 -10.07 16.97 -19.10
C PRO A 134 -8.74 16.26 -19.37
N GLU A 135 -7.63 16.76 -18.85
CA GLU A 135 -6.29 16.20 -19.00
C GLU A 135 -5.93 15.24 -17.86
N TRP A 136 -6.61 15.38 -16.71
CA TRP A 136 -6.40 14.56 -15.51
C TRP A 136 -7.57 13.61 -15.23
N PHE A 137 -7.34 12.34 -15.52
CA PHE A 137 -8.28 11.25 -15.35
C PHE A 137 -8.45 10.90 -13.86
N GLY A 138 -9.69 10.93 -13.39
CA GLY A 138 -10.04 10.43 -12.06
C GLY A 138 -10.01 8.91 -12.00
N MET A 139 -9.89 8.39 -10.78
CA MET A 139 -10.03 6.96 -10.47
C MET A 139 -11.26 6.79 -9.58
N THR A 140 -11.98 5.68 -9.78
CA THR A 140 -13.21 5.39 -9.02
C THR A 140 -13.12 4.03 -8.37
N HIS A 141 -13.91 3.80 -7.32
CA HIS A 141 -14.02 2.48 -6.71
C HIS A 141 -15.47 2.16 -6.34
N GLN A 142 -15.84 0.87 -6.35
CA GLN A 142 -17.21 0.46 -6.01
C GLN A 142 -17.51 0.62 -4.51
N ASP A 143 -16.48 0.44 -3.67
CA ASP A 143 -16.55 0.75 -2.25
C ASP A 143 -16.54 2.29 -2.04
N PRO A 144 -17.55 2.88 -1.39
CA PRO A 144 -17.64 4.33 -1.21
C PRO A 144 -16.49 4.97 -0.42
N SER A 145 -15.93 4.24 0.56
CA SER A 145 -14.85 4.74 1.39
C SER A 145 -13.53 4.76 0.63
N ILE A 146 -13.29 3.73 -0.20
CA ILE A 146 -12.16 3.72 -1.14
C ILE A 146 -12.35 4.78 -2.22
N ASP A 147 -13.57 4.96 -2.73
CA ASP A 147 -13.87 6.00 -3.73
C ASP A 147 -13.56 7.40 -3.18
N LEU A 148 -13.89 7.66 -1.91
CA LEU A 148 -13.53 8.91 -1.24
C LEU A 148 -12.02 9.14 -1.23
N LEU A 149 -11.22 8.12 -0.89
CA LEU A 149 -9.76 8.20 -0.96
C LEU A 149 -9.26 8.46 -2.39
N CYS A 150 -9.82 7.76 -3.39
CA CYS A 150 -9.44 7.91 -4.79
C CYS A 150 -9.59 9.35 -5.32
N ARG A 151 -10.51 10.15 -4.76
CA ARG A 151 -10.73 11.56 -5.17
C ARG A 151 -9.54 12.47 -4.88
N HIS A 152 -8.63 12.06 -4.01
CA HIS A 152 -7.39 12.78 -3.71
C HIS A 152 -6.29 12.52 -4.74
N PHE A 153 -6.56 11.71 -5.77
CA PHE A 153 -5.58 11.32 -6.77
C PHE A 153 -6.15 11.45 -8.19
N ARG A 154 -5.32 11.88 -9.13
CA ARG A 154 -5.64 11.87 -10.56
C ARG A 154 -4.45 11.46 -11.38
N ALA A 155 -4.69 10.81 -12.52
CA ALA A 155 -3.64 10.42 -13.45
C ALA A 155 -3.65 11.33 -14.69
N ARG A 156 -2.48 11.65 -15.22
CA ARG A 156 -2.32 12.29 -16.53
C ARG A 156 -1.31 11.50 -17.34
N ARG A 157 -1.60 11.35 -18.63
CA ARG A 157 -0.67 10.73 -19.57
C ARG A 157 0.53 11.64 -19.79
N THR A 158 1.73 11.11 -19.57
CA THR A 158 2.99 11.82 -19.80
C THR A 158 3.63 11.49 -21.13
N GLN A 159 3.21 10.39 -21.77
CA GLN A 159 3.76 9.92 -23.03
C GLN A 159 2.67 9.36 -23.96
N PRO A 160 2.78 9.58 -25.29
CA PRO A 160 1.82 9.07 -26.24
C PRO A 160 1.75 7.54 -26.21
N SER A 161 0.55 7.01 -26.43
CA SER A 161 0.32 5.57 -26.53
C SER A 161 1.19 4.97 -27.64
N PRO A 162 1.97 3.91 -27.37
CA PRO A 162 2.69 3.22 -28.43
C PRO A 162 1.75 2.71 -29.53
N ALA A 163 2.24 2.70 -30.75
CA ALA A 163 1.51 2.15 -31.89
C ALA A 163 1.14 0.68 -31.60
N GLY A 164 -0.16 0.35 -31.68
CA GLY A 164 -0.68 -1.00 -31.38
C GLY A 164 -1.40 -1.15 -30.04
N SER A 165 -1.46 -0.11 -29.20
CA SER A 165 -2.25 -0.04 -27.95
C SER A 165 -3.79 0.00 -28.14
N LYS A 166 -4.32 -0.71 -29.14
CA LYS A 166 -5.77 -0.75 -29.40
C LYS A 166 -6.50 -1.26 -28.15
N GLY A 167 -7.35 -0.42 -27.57
CA GLY A 167 -8.21 -0.76 -26.42
C GLY A 167 -7.79 -0.14 -25.07
N TRP A 168 -6.59 0.41 -24.94
CA TRP A 168 -6.16 1.09 -23.70
C TRP A 168 -6.47 2.58 -23.75
N THR A 169 -7.48 3.01 -23.00
CA THR A 169 -7.73 4.45 -22.73
C THR A 169 -6.93 4.90 -21.51
N ASP A 170 -6.66 6.20 -21.41
CA ASP A 170 -5.94 6.79 -20.27
C ASP A 170 -6.68 6.53 -18.96
N HIS A 171 -8.00 6.60 -19.01
CA HIS A 171 -8.88 6.24 -17.91
C HIS A 171 -8.68 4.77 -17.48
N LEU A 172 -8.51 3.83 -18.42
CA LEU A 172 -8.28 2.43 -18.08
C LEU A 172 -6.93 2.23 -17.38
N VAL A 173 -5.88 2.92 -17.82
CA VAL A 173 -4.55 2.87 -17.18
C VAL A 173 -4.59 3.50 -15.79
N ALA A 174 -5.28 4.64 -15.65
CA ALA A 174 -5.51 5.29 -14.36
C ALA A 174 -6.26 4.35 -13.41
N GLN A 175 -7.38 3.79 -13.87
CA GLN A 175 -8.21 2.87 -13.12
C GLN A 175 -7.49 1.56 -12.78
N ALA A 176 -6.54 1.09 -13.61
CA ALA A 176 -5.70 -0.07 -13.31
C ALA A 176 -4.74 0.18 -12.14
N SER A 177 -4.34 1.43 -11.97
CA SER A 177 -3.28 1.86 -11.04
C SER A 177 -3.84 2.50 -9.77
N TRP A 178 -5.16 2.42 -9.55
CA TRP A 178 -5.88 3.14 -8.49
C TRP A 178 -5.30 2.93 -7.09
N LEU A 179 -4.72 1.76 -6.82
CA LEU A 179 -4.19 1.39 -5.51
C LEU A 179 -2.92 2.16 -5.14
N ALA A 180 -2.14 2.68 -6.10
CA ALA A 180 -0.82 3.26 -5.84
C ALA A 180 -0.86 4.44 -4.85
N GLY A 181 -1.78 5.38 -5.07
CA GLY A 181 -1.97 6.55 -4.20
C GLY A 181 -2.45 6.17 -2.79
N PRO A 182 -3.58 5.46 -2.64
CA PRO A 182 -4.06 4.97 -1.34
C PRO A 182 -3.03 4.11 -0.59
N LEU A 183 -2.24 3.28 -1.28
CA LEU A 183 -1.20 2.47 -0.66
C LEU A 183 -0.05 3.33 -0.11
N MET A 184 0.39 4.34 -0.88
CA MET A 184 1.38 5.32 -0.42
C MET A 184 0.88 6.07 0.82
N PHE A 185 -0.39 6.45 0.83
CA PHE A 185 -1.01 7.11 1.96
C PHE A 185 -1.09 6.20 3.19
N ALA A 186 -1.55 4.96 3.03
CA ALA A 186 -1.58 3.96 4.09
C ALA A 186 -0.18 3.67 4.67
N PHE A 187 0.82 3.57 3.81
CA PHE A 187 2.23 3.48 4.23
C PHE A 187 2.66 4.68 5.09
N SER A 188 2.30 5.90 4.68
CA SER A 188 2.63 7.11 5.42
C SER A 188 1.97 7.15 6.81
N VAL A 189 0.70 6.71 6.91
CA VAL A 189 0.00 6.51 8.19
C VAL A 189 0.74 5.51 9.09
N LEU A 190 1.15 4.37 8.51
CA LEU A 190 1.89 3.33 9.23
C LEU A 190 3.25 3.83 9.75
N LEU A 191 3.97 4.62 8.93
CA LEU A 191 5.26 5.17 9.28
C LEU A 191 5.19 6.15 10.46
N LEU A 192 4.13 6.98 10.54
CA LEU A 192 3.89 7.89 11.66
C LEU A 192 3.77 7.17 13.02
N ARG A 193 3.45 5.87 13.03
CA ARG A 193 3.16 5.08 14.24
C ARG A 193 4.14 3.93 14.47
N SER A 194 5.36 4.06 13.94
CA SER A 194 6.45 3.08 13.83
C SER A 194 6.96 2.37 15.12
N GLY A 195 6.21 2.33 16.22
CA GLY A 195 6.52 1.44 17.34
C GLY A 195 6.43 -0.05 16.99
N GLU A 196 5.55 -0.43 16.05
CA GLU A 196 5.37 -1.82 15.59
C GLU A 196 6.01 -2.12 14.23
N ILE A 197 6.63 -1.13 13.59
CA ILE A 197 7.30 -1.31 12.29
C ILE A 197 8.79 -1.04 12.50
N ALA A 198 9.58 -2.11 12.53
CA ALA A 198 11.03 -2.04 12.54
C ALA A 198 11.52 -1.44 11.22
N GLN A 199 12.41 -0.46 11.35
CA GLN A 199 13.15 0.11 10.24
C GLN A 199 14.57 -0.44 10.28
N ARG A 200 15.04 -0.99 9.16
CA ARG A 200 16.41 -1.46 9.03
C ARG A 200 17.10 -0.74 7.89
N GLU A 201 18.09 0.07 8.22
CA GLU A 201 18.90 0.78 7.23
C GLU A 201 19.95 -0.14 6.61
N PHE A 202 20.07 -0.10 5.28
CA PHE A 202 21.06 -0.83 4.51
C PHE A 202 22.00 0.14 3.79
N SER A 203 23.16 0.40 4.39
CA SER A 203 24.25 1.12 3.75
C SER A 203 25.11 0.18 2.89
N ARG A 204 25.20 0.46 1.59
CA ARG A 204 25.93 -0.34 0.60
C ARG A 204 27.34 0.19 0.34
N GLY A 205 27.84 1.15 1.12
CA GLY A 205 29.15 1.80 0.90
C GLY A 205 30.33 0.83 0.72
N LYS A 206 30.47 -0.19 1.58
CA LYS A 206 31.54 -1.20 1.44
C LYS A 206 31.39 -2.04 0.17
N LEU A 207 30.17 -2.48 -0.13
CA LEU A 207 29.84 -3.24 -1.34
C LEU A 207 30.09 -2.41 -2.60
N ASN A 208 29.72 -1.13 -2.58
CA ASN A 208 29.87 -0.21 -3.70
C ASN A 208 31.33 0.08 -4.01
N LYS A 209 32.22 0.19 -3.01
CA LYS A 209 33.66 0.29 -3.25
C LYS A 209 34.17 -0.86 -4.12
N ALA A 210 33.76 -2.10 -3.81
CA ALA A 210 34.15 -3.28 -4.57
C ALA A 210 33.45 -3.38 -5.95
N ARG A 211 32.25 -2.83 -6.10
CA ARG A 211 31.53 -2.79 -7.39
C ARG A 211 32.17 -1.78 -8.33
N VAL A 212 32.41 -0.57 -7.85
CA VAL A 212 32.99 0.53 -8.62
C VAL A 212 34.41 0.18 -9.06
N SER A 213 35.23 -0.43 -8.19
CA SER A 213 36.57 -0.90 -8.57
C SER A 213 36.57 -1.98 -9.66
N ARG A 214 35.42 -2.65 -9.86
CA ARG A 214 35.20 -3.64 -10.93
C ARG A 214 34.40 -3.07 -12.12
N GLY A 215 34.27 -1.74 -12.22
CA GLY A 215 33.54 -1.06 -13.30
C GLY A 215 32.03 -1.28 -13.27
N ARG A 216 31.45 -1.74 -12.16
CA ARG A 216 30.00 -1.94 -12.00
C ARG A 216 29.35 -0.73 -11.33
N THR A 217 28.12 -0.42 -11.73
CA THR A 217 27.32 0.66 -11.13
C THR A 217 27.11 0.44 -9.63
N ALA A 218 27.24 1.51 -8.85
CA ALA A 218 26.91 1.50 -7.43
C ALA A 218 25.43 1.17 -7.21
N LEU A 219 25.14 0.46 -6.14
CA LEU A 219 23.79 0.17 -5.69
C LEU A 219 23.31 1.28 -4.75
N LEU A 220 22.01 1.56 -4.74
CA LEU A 220 21.42 2.58 -3.87
C LEU A 220 21.24 2.07 -2.43
N ASP A 221 21.40 2.97 -1.46
CA ASP A 221 21.07 2.71 -0.05
C ASP A 221 19.55 2.79 0.14
N TYR A 222 19.02 2.03 1.08
CA TYR A 222 17.58 1.93 1.34
C TYR A 222 17.27 1.56 2.79
N THR A 223 16.04 1.83 3.20
CA THR A 223 15.45 1.40 4.47
C THR A 223 14.44 0.30 4.18
N GLU A 224 14.67 -0.87 4.78
CA GLU A 224 13.71 -1.96 4.76
C GLU A 224 12.71 -1.79 5.90
N MET A 225 11.42 -1.90 5.58
CA MET A 225 10.33 -1.77 6.53
C MET A 225 9.80 -3.17 6.85
N ARG A 226 9.79 -3.53 8.13
CA ARG A 226 9.32 -4.83 8.61
C ARG A 226 8.34 -4.68 9.76
N ILE A 227 7.34 -5.55 9.84
CA ILE A 227 6.54 -5.63 11.07
C ILE A 227 7.45 -6.18 12.16
N SER A 228 7.70 -5.38 13.20
CA SER A 228 8.26 -5.87 14.46
C SER A 228 7.28 -6.88 14.99
N ARG A 229 7.64 -8.17 15.04
CA ARG A 229 6.83 -9.15 15.75
C ARG A 229 6.59 -8.57 17.15
N PRO A 230 5.34 -8.37 17.59
CA PRO A 230 5.14 -8.14 19.01
C PRO A 230 5.75 -9.37 19.69
N GLU A 231 6.65 -9.15 20.66
CA GLU A 231 6.87 -10.16 21.68
C GLU A 231 5.48 -10.58 22.14
N ILE A 232 5.17 -11.87 22.01
CA ILE A 232 3.95 -12.42 22.58
C ILE A 232 4.12 -12.29 24.10
N ALA A 233 3.84 -11.10 24.61
CA ALA A 233 3.61 -10.90 26.02
C ALA A 233 2.42 -11.81 26.34
N ARG A 234 2.70 -12.87 27.09
CA ARG A 234 1.69 -13.75 27.68
C ARG A 234 0.90 -12.95 28.72
N ASP A 235 0.16 -11.94 28.30
CA ASP A 235 -0.81 -11.27 29.17
C ASP A 235 -2.09 -12.09 29.15
N MET A 236 -2.04 -13.23 29.83
CA MET A 236 -3.22 -13.81 30.46
C MET A 236 -3.54 -12.98 31.72
N ALA A 237 -3.92 -11.72 31.55
CA ALA A 237 -4.31 -10.87 32.66
C ALA A 237 -5.79 -10.50 32.52
N HIS A 238 -6.58 -11.11 33.40
CA HIS A 238 -7.98 -10.88 33.72
C HIS A 238 -8.45 -9.43 33.51
N THR A 239 -9.19 -9.15 32.43
CA THR A 239 -10.07 -7.98 32.38
C THR A 239 -11.45 -8.36 32.91
N SER A 240 -11.69 -7.98 34.16
CA SER A 240 -13.02 -7.99 34.78
C SER A 240 -13.97 -7.05 34.05
N LEU A 241 -15.16 -7.57 33.75
CA LEU A 241 -16.20 -6.95 32.95
C LEU A 241 -16.94 -5.86 33.75
N THR A 242 -16.99 -4.63 33.23
CA THR A 242 -18.01 -3.65 33.60
C THR A 242 -18.96 -3.43 32.43
N GLY A 243 -20.15 -4.01 32.56
CA GLY A 243 -21.43 -3.50 32.03
C GLY A 243 -21.67 -3.58 30.51
N HIS A 244 -22.85 -4.13 30.17
CA HIS A 244 -23.53 -4.29 28.86
C HIS A 244 -23.49 -5.73 28.34
N GLY A 245 -24.68 -6.27 28.05
CA GLY A 245 -25.02 -7.69 27.83
C GLY A 245 -23.94 -8.52 27.15
N GLY A 246 -23.66 -9.70 27.74
CA GLY A 246 -22.51 -10.54 27.40
C GLY A 246 -22.38 -10.81 25.90
N VAL A 247 -21.29 -10.30 25.32
CA VAL A 247 -20.92 -10.56 23.91
C VAL A 247 -20.11 -11.85 23.87
N ARG A 248 -20.40 -12.72 22.89
CA ARG A 248 -19.62 -13.96 22.68
C ARG A 248 -18.14 -13.64 22.51
N LEU A 249 -17.28 -14.48 23.07
CA LEU A 249 -15.84 -14.38 22.88
C LEU A 249 -15.50 -14.41 21.38
N HIS A 250 -14.88 -13.36 20.88
CA HIS A 250 -14.40 -13.27 19.50
C HIS A 250 -13.03 -12.61 19.45
N HIS A 251 -12.28 -12.94 18.40
CA HIS A 251 -10.99 -12.33 18.13
C HIS A 251 -11.19 -10.98 17.44
N VAL A 252 -10.72 -9.91 18.06
CA VAL A 252 -10.64 -8.58 17.46
C VAL A 252 -9.28 -8.46 16.79
N ARG A 253 -9.27 -8.32 15.46
CA ARG A 253 -8.03 -8.09 14.69
C ARG A 253 -7.40 -6.75 15.09
N GLY A 254 -6.07 -6.68 14.95
CA GLY A 254 -5.36 -5.42 15.11
C GLY A 254 -5.85 -4.41 14.07
N HIS A 255 -6.13 -3.19 14.49
CA HIS A 255 -6.69 -2.16 13.63
C HIS A 255 -6.18 -0.78 14.05
N LEU A 256 -6.23 0.13 13.10
CA LEU A 256 -5.90 1.53 13.36
C LEU A 256 -7.06 2.15 14.17
N VAL A 257 -6.79 3.15 14.99
CA VAL A 257 -7.83 3.89 15.71
C VAL A 257 -7.44 5.36 15.77
N ARG A 258 -8.37 6.25 15.43
CA ARG A 258 -8.22 7.70 15.60
C ARG A 258 -8.86 8.16 16.92
N ARG A 259 -8.16 9.03 17.67
CA ARG A 259 -8.67 9.79 18.82
C ARG A 259 -8.19 11.23 18.72
N GLY A 260 -9.09 12.11 18.27
CA GLY A 260 -8.74 13.51 18.01
C GLY A 260 -7.64 13.61 16.93
N SER A 261 -6.54 14.29 17.25
CA SER A 261 -5.37 14.42 16.37
C SER A 261 -4.37 13.27 16.46
N ALA A 262 -4.66 12.23 17.27
CA ALA A 262 -3.80 11.08 17.41
C ALA A 262 -4.39 9.86 16.69
N ILE A 263 -3.54 9.14 15.99
CA ILE A 263 -3.83 7.82 15.43
C ILE A 263 -3.11 6.79 16.31
N PHE A 264 -3.59 5.58 16.53
CA PHE A 264 -2.82 4.52 17.18
C PHE A 264 -3.16 3.15 16.60
N TRP A 265 -2.19 2.24 16.68
CA TRP A 265 -2.43 0.85 16.38
C TRP A 265 -2.97 0.15 17.62
N ARG A 266 -4.21 -0.36 17.54
CA ARG A 266 -4.79 -1.20 18.58
C ARG A 266 -4.43 -2.64 18.28
N ARG A 267 -3.65 -3.26 19.17
CA ARG A 267 -3.24 -4.66 19.05
C ARG A 267 -4.45 -5.60 19.00
N ALA A 268 -4.25 -6.72 18.30
CA ALA A 268 -5.20 -7.81 18.30
C ALA A 268 -5.42 -8.33 19.73
N HIS A 269 -6.67 -8.58 20.10
CA HIS A 269 -7.05 -9.07 21.42
C HIS A 269 -8.34 -9.88 21.35
N MET A 270 -8.58 -10.72 22.35
CA MET A 270 -9.87 -11.39 22.52
C MET A 270 -10.83 -10.45 23.25
N ARG A 271 -12.08 -10.38 22.80
CA ARG A 271 -13.14 -9.61 23.46
C ARG A 271 -14.37 -10.48 23.67
N GLY A 272 -15.04 -10.31 24.81
CA GLY A 272 -16.26 -11.04 25.16
C GLY A 272 -16.02 -12.11 26.21
N GLU A 273 -17.08 -12.86 26.52
CA GLU A 273 -17.07 -13.87 27.57
C GLU A 273 -16.87 -15.27 27.00
N ALA A 274 -15.85 -15.99 27.49
CA ALA A 274 -15.56 -17.36 27.06
C ALA A 274 -16.73 -18.33 27.34
N ALA A 275 -17.48 -18.09 28.41
CA ALA A 275 -18.66 -18.88 28.78
C ALA A 275 -19.78 -18.86 27.73
N LEU A 276 -19.83 -17.83 26.88
CA LEU A 276 -20.82 -17.67 25.82
C LEU A 276 -20.33 -18.18 24.45
N ALA A 277 -19.09 -18.68 24.37
CA ALA A 277 -18.47 -19.16 23.12
C ALA A 277 -18.81 -20.61 22.78
N LEU A 278 -19.38 -21.37 23.73
CA LEU A 278 -19.79 -22.75 23.49
C LEU A 278 -21.09 -22.78 22.66
N PRO A 279 -21.16 -23.57 21.57
CA PRO A 279 -22.45 -23.87 20.95
C PRO A 279 -23.33 -24.57 21.98
N ASP A 280 -24.56 -24.11 22.12
CA ASP A 280 -25.55 -24.72 22.99
C ASP A 280 -25.85 -26.15 22.48
N GLU A 281 -25.21 -27.15 23.07
CA GLU A 281 -25.39 -28.58 22.73
C GLU A 281 -26.84 -29.07 22.98
N ARG A 282 -27.74 -28.22 23.50
CA ARG A 282 -29.13 -28.57 23.79
C ARG A 282 -30.11 -28.45 22.62
N ARG A 283 -29.63 -28.25 21.38
CA ARG A 283 -30.50 -28.21 20.17
C ARG A 283 -30.39 -29.39 19.20
N PHE A 284 -29.71 -30.48 19.57
CA PHE A 284 -29.88 -31.76 18.89
C PHE A 284 -30.98 -32.57 19.56
N THR A 285 -32.23 -32.31 19.18
CA THR A 285 -33.33 -33.23 19.47
C THR A 285 -33.03 -34.53 18.74
N ARG A 286 -32.85 -35.62 19.52
CA ARG A 286 -32.79 -36.99 19.00
C ARG A 286 -33.98 -37.21 18.06
N VAL A 287 -33.72 -37.39 16.77
CA VAL A 287 -34.62 -38.14 15.91
C VAL A 287 -34.52 -39.59 16.41
N ARG A 288 -35.55 -40.05 17.13
CA ARG A 288 -35.75 -41.48 17.34
C ARG A 288 -36.15 -42.07 15.99
N MET A 289 -35.54 -43.22 15.67
CA MET A 289 -35.98 -44.15 14.62
C MET A 289 -37.50 -44.37 14.67
#